data_AF-A0A1U9KS51-F1
#
_entry.id   AF-A0A1U9KS51-F1
#
_cell.length_a   1.000
_cell.length_b   1.000
_cell.length_c   1.000
_cell.angle_alpha   90.00
_cell.angle_beta   90.00
_cell.angle_gamma   90.00
#
_symmetry.space_group_name_H-M   'P 1'
#
loop_
_entity.id
_entity.type
_entity.pdbx_description
1 polymer ?
#
loop_
_entity_poly.entity_id
_entity_poly.type
_entity_poly.pdbx_seq_one_letter_code
_entity_poly.pdbx_strand_id
1 'polypeptide(L)'
;MPERERYPGYDVLNKRHTPSWNDATRKVIDARLAVSRDPDLFTQEEWRILAAVCDRIMPQPADRPPVPLAGYIDQRMRDDIRVGFRNAALPPQGEAWKRGLHALNAEALDAYDTAFDRLAADQQDDLLHRAEDGRLHHPAWRGMDCQLFFNERIMADIIATYYAHPTSWNEIGFGGPASPRGYVRMQNNRRDPWEPVEAGPGDEEKIRRKNQHVR
;
A
#
# COMPACT_ATOMS: atom_id res chain seq x y z
N MET A 1 4.35 10.38 19.36
CA MET A 1 2.93 10.52 19.73
C MET A 1 2.20 9.37 19.07
N PRO A 2 1.37 8.58 19.77
CA PRO A 2 0.53 7.60 19.08
C PRO A 2 -0.31 8.36 18.04
N GLU A 3 -0.30 7.87 16.80
CA GLU A 3 -1.06 8.49 15.73
C GLU A 3 -2.55 8.48 16.12
N ARG A 4 -3.20 9.62 15.96
CA ARG A 4 -4.57 9.83 16.42
C ARG A 4 -5.53 9.12 15.48
N GLU A 5 -6.38 8.24 16.02
CA GLU A 5 -7.47 7.60 15.28
C GLU A 5 -8.44 8.69 14.75
N ARG A 6 -8.37 9.02 13.46
CA ARG A 6 -9.13 10.14 12.86
C ARG A 6 -10.62 9.84 12.71
N TYR A 7 -10.97 8.59 12.45
CA TYR A 7 -12.35 8.15 12.24
C TYR A 7 -12.71 7.02 13.22
N PRO A 8 -12.73 7.31 14.54
CA PRO A 8 -12.88 6.28 15.54
C PRO A 8 -14.20 5.53 15.38
N GLY A 9 -14.17 4.21 15.54
CA GLY A 9 -15.35 3.34 15.43
C GLY A 9 -15.95 3.21 14.03
N TYR A 10 -15.31 3.74 13.00
CA TYR A 10 -15.69 3.49 11.60
C TYR A 10 -15.02 2.22 11.09
N ASP A 11 -15.80 1.38 10.41
CA ASP A 11 -15.28 0.29 9.61
C ASP A 11 -16.08 0.22 8.30
N VAL A 12 -15.38 0.45 7.18
CA VAL A 12 -15.94 0.43 5.84
C VAL A 12 -16.54 -0.94 5.48
N LEU A 13 -16.08 -2.03 6.11
CA LEU A 13 -16.63 -3.37 5.89
C LEU A 13 -18.06 -3.50 6.42
N ASN A 14 -18.52 -2.64 7.34
CA ASN A 14 -19.92 -2.60 7.78
C ASN A 14 -20.90 -2.23 6.65
N LYS A 15 -20.40 -1.73 5.52
CA LYS A 15 -21.16 -1.41 4.30
C LYS A 15 -21.35 -2.59 3.37
N ARG A 16 -20.58 -3.67 3.55
CA ARG A 16 -20.96 -4.99 3.03
C ARG A 16 -22.39 -5.25 3.50
N HIS A 17 -23.24 -6.01 2.84
CA HIS A 17 -24.66 -6.20 3.25
C HIS A 17 -25.58 -4.97 3.23
N THR A 18 -25.11 -3.76 2.93
CA THR A 18 -25.97 -2.58 2.72
C THR A 18 -26.12 -2.28 1.23
N PRO A 19 -27.08 -1.42 0.83
CA PRO A 19 -27.22 -0.98 -0.56
C PRO A 19 -26.00 -0.20 -1.09
N SER A 20 -25.06 0.19 -0.22
CA SER A 20 -23.85 0.90 -0.59
C SER A 20 -22.93 0.04 -1.47
N TRP A 21 -22.96 -1.30 -1.36
CA TRP A 21 -22.17 -2.19 -2.22
C TRP A 21 -23.05 -3.14 -3.03
N ASN A 22 -22.90 -3.10 -4.36
CA ASN A 22 -23.45 -4.12 -5.25
C ASN A 22 -22.56 -5.39 -5.28
N ASP A 23 -23.00 -6.42 -5.98
CA ASP A 23 -22.28 -7.70 -6.05
C ASP A 23 -20.89 -7.57 -6.69
N ALA A 24 -20.76 -6.70 -7.69
CA ALA A 24 -19.46 -6.42 -8.32
C ALA A 24 -18.48 -5.81 -7.31
N THR A 25 -18.92 -4.86 -6.49
CA THR A 25 -18.12 -4.25 -5.43
C THR A 25 -17.71 -5.31 -4.41
N ARG A 26 -18.64 -6.13 -3.93
CA ARG A 26 -18.35 -7.21 -2.97
C ARG A 26 -17.29 -8.15 -3.50
N LYS A 27 -17.41 -8.60 -4.75
CA LYS A 27 -16.43 -9.49 -5.39
C LYS A 27 -15.02 -8.87 -5.40
N VAL A 28 -14.90 -7.58 -5.72
CA VAL A 28 -13.59 -6.88 -5.71
C VAL A 28 -13.03 -6.74 -4.30
N ILE A 29 -13.87 -6.41 -3.31
CA ILE A 29 -13.46 -6.32 -1.91
C ILE A 29 -13.05 -7.67 -1.36
N ASP A 30 -13.80 -8.74 -1.65
CA ASP A 30 -13.47 -10.10 -1.22
C ASP A 30 -12.11 -10.53 -1.80
N ALA A 31 -11.83 -10.22 -3.07
CA ALA A 31 -10.53 -10.49 -3.68
C ALA A 31 -9.38 -9.73 -2.99
N ARG A 32 -9.62 -8.49 -2.56
CA ARG A 32 -8.64 -7.68 -1.80
C ARG A 32 -8.38 -8.24 -0.40
N LEU A 33 -9.42 -8.71 0.28
CA LEU A 33 -9.32 -9.30 1.61
C LEU A 33 -8.66 -10.69 1.58
N ALA A 34 -8.74 -11.39 0.45
CA ALA A 34 -8.20 -12.73 0.27
C ALA A 34 -6.75 -12.77 -0.27
N VAL A 35 -6.06 -11.63 -0.33
CA VAL A 35 -4.66 -11.56 -0.78
C VAL A 35 -3.76 -12.45 0.11
N SER A 36 -2.94 -13.28 -0.54
CA SER A 36 -1.98 -14.17 0.12
C SER A 36 -0.94 -13.40 0.94
N ARG A 37 -0.48 -14.01 2.03
CA ARG A 37 0.69 -13.52 2.81
C ARG A 37 1.96 -14.31 2.51
N ASP A 38 1.89 -15.20 1.53
CA ASP A 38 3.01 -16.02 1.05
C ASP A 38 3.34 -15.64 -0.40
N PRO A 39 4.63 -15.73 -0.79
CA PRO A 39 5.05 -15.45 -2.16
C PRO A 39 4.50 -16.48 -3.17
N ASP A 40 4.21 -16.02 -4.38
CA ASP A 40 3.81 -16.87 -5.50
C ASP A 40 4.67 -16.58 -6.75
N LEU A 41 4.83 -15.31 -7.14
CA LEU A 41 5.74 -14.92 -8.23
C LEU A 41 7.20 -14.81 -7.77
N PHE A 42 7.42 -14.18 -6.63
CA PHE A 42 8.74 -13.89 -6.09
C PHE A 42 9.31 -15.11 -5.35
N THR A 43 10.63 -15.23 -5.36
CA THR A 43 11.31 -16.20 -4.49
C THR A 43 11.21 -15.78 -3.02
N GLN A 44 11.50 -16.70 -2.10
CA GLN A 44 11.49 -16.41 -0.67
C GLN A 44 12.49 -15.31 -0.25
N GLU A 45 13.58 -15.14 -1.00
CA GLU A 45 14.56 -14.07 -0.78
C GLU A 45 14.01 -12.73 -1.27
N GLU A 46 13.56 -12.65 -2.52
CA GLU A 46 12.93 -11.46 -3.09
C GLU A 46 11.73 -10.99 -2.25
N TRP A 47 10.93 -11.92 -1.75
CA TRP A 47 9.81 -11.65 -0.87
C TRP A 47 10.22 -10.96 0.44
N ARG A 48 11.28 -11.43 1.10
CA ARG A 48 11.76 -10.83 2.36
C ARG A 48 12.24 -9.40 2.12
N ILE A 49 12.95 -9.17 1.02
CA ILE A 49 13.39 -7.83 0.61
C ILE A 49 12.19 -6.95 0.30
N LEU A 50 11.22 -7.44 -0.47
CA LEU A 50 9.99 -6.71 -0.80
C LEU A 50 9.20 -6.32 0.46
N ALA A 51 9.06 -7.25 1.41
CA ALA A 51 8.40 -6.98 2.68
C ALA A 51 9.14 -5.88 3.46
N ALA A 52 10.46 -5.95 3.57
CA ALA A 52 11.27 -4.91 4.21
C ALA A 52 11.11 -3.55 3.51
N VAL A 53 11.13 -3.51 2.17
CA VAL A 53 10.87 -2.28 1.40
C VAL A 53 9.47 -1.74 1.70
N CYS A 54 8.43 -2.59 1.71
CA CYS A 54 7.06 -2.16 2.04
C CYS A 54 6.96 -1.55 3.44
N ASP A 55 7.62 -2.16 4.43
CA ASP A 55 7.60 -1.71 5.82
C ASP A 55 8.31 -0.35 6.01
N ARG A 56 9.32 -0.04 5.18
CA ARG A 56 9.99 1.27 5.17
C ARG A 56 9.22 2.34 4.42
N ILE A 57 8.64 2.01 3.26
CA ILE A 57 7.93 2.96 2.39
C ILE A 57 6.55 3.32 2.93
N MET A 58 5.83 2.34 3.48
CA MET A 58 4.50 2.52 4.04
C MET A 58 4.39 1.86 5.43
N PRO A 59 5.01 2.47 6.47
CA PRO A 59 4.84 2.01 7.84
C PRO A 59 3.36 2.01 8.22
N GLN A 60 2.87 0.90 8.77
CA GLN A 60 1.45 0.72 9.04
C GLN A 60 1.14 0.84 10.55
N PRO A 61 -0.04 1.38 10.92
CA PRO A 61 -0.51 1.41 12.31
C PRO A 61 -0.58 0.02 12.94
N ALA A 62 -0.14 -0.09 14.19
CA ALA A 62 -0.11 -1.35 14.94
C ALA A 62 -1.46 -1.72 15.60
N ASP A 63 -2.44 -0.82 15.60
CA ASP A 63 -3.75 -0.96 16.25
C ASP A 63 -4.78 -1.69 15.39
N ARG A 64 -4.39 -2.17 14.20
CA ARG A 64 -5.24 -2.91 13.28
C ARG A 64 -4.41 -3.93 12.48
N PRO A 65 -5.05 -4.95 11.85
CA PRO A 65 -4.34 -5.86 10.96
C PRO A 65 -3.68 -5.11 9.79
N PRO A 66 -2.40 -5.38 9.47
CA PRO A 66 -1.72 -4.70 8.38
C PRO A 66 -2.23 -5.19 7.02
N VAL A 67 -2.29 -4.26 6.07
CA VAL A 67 -2.48 -4.55 4.64
C VAL A 67 -1.32 -5.45 4.18
N PRO A 68 -1.59 -6.60 3.52
CA PRO A 68 -0.56 -7.50 3.00
C PRO A 68 0.09 -6.93 1.73
N LEU A 69 0.87 -5.85 1.85
CA LEU A 69 1.43 -5.10 0.73
C LEU A 69 2.26 -5.96 -0.22
N ALA A 70 3.24 -6.70 0.32
CA ALA A 70 4.10 -7.57 -0.47
C ALA A 70 3.29 -8.63 -1.26
N GLY A 71 2.30 -9.24 -0.62
CA GLY A 71 1.41 -10.23 -1.26
C GLY A 71 0.55 -9.64 -2.35
N TYR A 72 0.06 -8.42 -2.14
CA TYR A 72 -0.76 -7.77 -3.14
C TYR A 72 0.09 -7.29 -4.33
N ILE A 73 1.32 -6.82 -4.11
CA ILE A 73 2.27 -6.53 -5.19
C ILE A 73 2.62 -7.81 -5.95
N ASP A 74 3.00 -8.89 -5.26
CA ASP A 74 3.32 -10.20 -5.85
C ASP A 74 2.18 -10.69 -6.76
N GLN A 75 0.95 -10.70 -6.25
CA GLN A 75 -0.24 -11.06 -7.02
C GLN A 75 -0.42 -10.17 -8.26
N ARG A 76 -0.27 -8.85 -8.13
CA ARG A 76 -0.40 -7.93 -9.28
C ARG A 76 0.66 -8.17 -10.34
N MET A 77 1.88 -8.50 -9.93
CA MET A 77 2.96 -8.83 -10.86
C MET A 77 2.71 -10.18 -11.53
N ARG A 78 2.23 -11.18 -10.79
CA ARG A 78 1.85 -12.51 -11.32
C ARG A 78 0.74 -12.41 -12.36
N ASP A 79 -0.32 -11.67 -12.03
CA ASP A 79 -1.51 -11.50 -12.86
C ASP A 79 -1.29 -10.45 -13.97
N ASP A 80 -0.11 -9.83 -14.04
CA ASP A 80 0.27 -8.77 -14.99
C ASP A 80 -0.77 -7.61 -15.05
N ILE A 81 -1.27 -7.22 -13.87
CA ILE A 81 -2.26 -6.13 -13.75
C ILE A 81 -1.53 -4.80 -13.89
N ARG A 82 -1.71 -4.16 -15.06
CA ARG A 82 -1.05 -2.92 -15.47
C ARG A 82 -1.93 -1.69 -15.24
N VAL A 83 -1.30 -0.53 -15.04
CA VAL A 83 -1.98 0.78 -14.91
C VAL A 83 -2.16 1.52 -16.25
N GLY A 84 -1.88 0.85 -17.38
CA GLY A 84 -2.03 1.41 -18.73
C GLY A 84 -0.89 2.32 -19.20
N PHE A 85 0.06 2.65 -18.33
CA PHE A 85 1.28 3.39 -18.65
C PHE A 85 2.51 2.64 -18.11
N ARG A 86 3.60 2.64 -18.88
CA ARG A 86 4.93 2.16 -18.46
C ARG A 86 5.98 3.03 -19.13
N ASN A 87 6.91 3.56 -18.36
CA ASN A 87 8.08 4.23 -18.91
C ASN A 87 8.89 3.23 -19.77
N ALA A 88 9.21 3.61 -21.02
CA ALA A 88 9.88 2.74 -21.97
C ALA A 88 11.27 2.26 -21.50
N ALA A 89 11.94 3.04 -20.64
CA ALA A 89 13.25 2.69 -20.08
C ALA A 89 13.17 1.59 -19.00
N LEU A 90 12.00 1.33 -18.42
CA LEU A 90 11.81 0.22 -17.48
C LEU A 90 11.43 -1.06 -18.20
N PRO A 91 11.91 -2.24 -17.77
CA PRO A 91 11.40 -3.52 -18.25
C PRO A 91 9.92 -3.72 -17.83
N PRO A 92 9.25 -4.80 -18.30
CA PRO A 92 7.94 -5.18 -17.80
C PRO A 92 7.90 -5.26 -16.25
N GLN A 93 6.76 -4.97 -15.64
CA GLN A 93 6.65 -4.71 -14.20
C GLN A 93 7.24 -5.80 -13.29
N GLY A 94 6.95 -7.08 -13.56
CA GLY A 94 7.50 -8.19 -12.78
C GLY A 94 9.02 -8.30 -12.91
N GLU A 95 9.56 -8.09 -14.11
CA GLU A 95 11.01 -8.07 -14.35
C GLU A 95 11.69 -6.88 -13.69
N ALA A 96 11.05 -5.71 -13.68
CA ALA A 96 11.55 -4.53 -12.98
C ALA A 96 11.67 -4.80 -11.48
N TRP A 97 10.64 -5.38 -10.86
CA TRP A 97 10.68 -5.75 -9.45
C TRP A 97 11.76 -6.78 -9.13
N LYS A 98 11.86 -7.88 -9.87
CA LYS A 98 12.92 -8.89 -9.64
C LYS A 98 14.33 -8.29 -9.73
N ARG A 99 14.58 -7.49 -10.77
CA ARG A 99 15.87 -6.80 -10.95
C ARG A 99 16.14 -5.81 -9.82
N GLY A 100 15.16 -4.99 -9.45
CA GLY A 100 15.30 -3.99 -8.41
C GLY A 100 15.54 -4.60 -7.03
N LEU A 101 14.82 -5.68 -6.66
CA LEU A 101 15.00 -6.38 -5.39
C LEU A 101 16.40 -7.03 -5.31
N HIS A 102 16.84 -7.70 -6.38
CA HIS A 102 18.19 -8.26 -6.45
C HIS A 102 19.25 -7.15 -6.38
N ALA A 103 19.02 -6.01 -7.05
CA ALA A 103 19.97 -4.90 -7.02
C ALA A 103 20.06 -4.23 -5.64
N LEU A 104 18.92 -3.97 -4.98
CA LEU A 104 18.89 -3.45 -3.61
C LEU A 104 19.63 -4.37 -2.63
N ASN A 105 19.46 -5.69 -2.76
CA ASN A 105 20.19 -6.63 -1.92
C ASN A 105 21.70 -6.61 -2.17
N ALA A 106 22.12 -6.49 -3.43
CA ALA A 106 23.54 -6.39 -3.77
C ALA A 106 24.16 -5.08 -3.25
N GLU A 107 23.45 -3.96 -3.36
CA GLU A 107 23.87 -2.67 -2.79
C GLU A 107 23.99 -2.73 -1.26
N ALA A 108 23.10 -3.48 -0.60
CA ALA A 108 23.17 -3.73 0.83
C ALA A 108 24.39 -4.55 1.22
N LEU A 109 24.67 -5.64 0.49
CA LEU A 109 25.85 -6.47 0.71
C LEU A 109 27.14 -5.68 0.50
N ASP A 110 27.23 -4.87 -0.55
CA ASP A 110 28.42 -4.07 -0.83
C ASP A 110 28.65 -2.95 0.20
N ALA A 111 27.58 -2.28 0.64
CA ALA A 111 27.68 -1.15 1.57
C ALA A 111 27.83 -1.58 3.04
N TYR A 112 27.24 -2.72 3.42
CA TYR A 112 27.03 -3.10 4.82
C TYR A 112 27.35 -4.57 5.13
N ASP A 113 27.82 -5.36 4.16
CA ASP A 113 28.11 -6.81 4.29
C ASP A 113 26.93 -7.61 4.85
N THR A 114 25.70 -7.13 4.61
CA THR A 114 24.47 -7.68 5.17
C THR A 114 23.34 -7.57 4.14
N ALA A 115 22.53 -8.61 4.03
CA ALA A 115 21.36 -8.61 3.14
C ALA A 115 20.35 -7.52 3.52
N PHE A 116 19.67 -6.91 2.54
CA PHE A 116 18.80 -5.75 2.75
C PHE A 116 17.73 -5.99 3.83
N ASP A 117 17.09 -7.17 3.81
CA ASP A 117 16.03 -7.54 4.76
C ASP A 117 16.52 -7.70 6.21
N ARG A 118 17.84 -7.76 6.42
CA ARG A 118 18.47 -7.93 7.74
C ARG A 118 19.18 -6.68 8.25
N LEU A 119 19.23 -5.62 7.44
CA LEU A 119 19.79 -4.34 7.84
C LEU A 119 18.97 -3.70 8.96
N ALA A 120 19.62 -2.81 9.73
CA ALA A 120 18.90 -1.92 10.63
C ALA A 120 18.01 -0.95 9.83
N ALA A 121 16.93 -0.46 10.45
CA ALA A 121 15.92 0.34 9.75
C ALA A 121 16.49 1.62 9.12
N ASP A 122 17.45 2.26 9.77
CA ASP A 122 18.16 3.45 9.29
C ASP A 122 19.06 3.14 8.08
N GLN A 123 19.69 1.97 8.04
CA GLN A 123 20.47 1.51 6.89
C GLN A 123 19.59 1.15 5.68
N GLN A 124 18.41 0.55 5.94
CA GLN A 124 17.40 0.34 4.88
C GLN A 124 16.93 1.68 4.32
N ASP A 125 16.63 2.64 5.18
CA ASP A 125 16.22 3.99 4.78
C ASP A 125 17.32 4.70 3.97
N ASP A 126 18.57 4.59 4.38
CA ASP A 126 19.70 5.17 3.64
C ASP A 126 19.79 4.62 2.21
N LEU A 127 19.68 3.30 2.02
CA LEU A 127 19.66 2.69 0.68
C LEU A 127 18.46 3.15 -0.14
N LEU A 128 17.28 3.27 0.45
CA LEU A 128 16.07 3.73 -0.23
C LEU A 128 16.19 5.21 -0.65
N HIS A 129 16.73 6.08 0.20
CA HIS A 129 17.03 7.47 -0.19
C HIS A 129 18.10 7.55 -1.28
N ARG A 130 19.13 6.70 -1.24
CA ARG A 130 20.10 6.63 -2.35
C ARG A 130 19.47 6.16 -3.65
N ALA A 131 18.49 5.26 -3.60
CA ALA A 131 17.71 4.86 -4.78
C ALA A 131 16.88 6.03 -5.30
N GLU A 132 16.15 6.72 -4.42
CA GLU A 132 15.38 7.93 -4.74
C GLU A 132 16.24 9.02 -5.40
N ASP A 133 17.46 9.22 -4.91
CA ASP A 133 18.42 10.20 -5.41
C ASP A 133 19.20 9.75 -6.67
N GLY A 134 18.98 8.52 -7.15
CA GLY A 134 19.69 7.99 -8.32
C GLY A 134 21.17 7.66 -8.09
N ARG A 135 21.57 7.40 -6.84
CA ARG A 135 22.97 7.19 -6.43
C ARG A 135 23.38 5.72 -6.34
N LEU A 136 22.45 4.78 -6.48
CA LEU A 136 22.75 3.36 -6.54
C LEU A 136 23.21 2.98 -7.96
N HIS A 137 24.29 2.20 -8.05
CA HIS A 137 25.04 1.98 -9.30
C HIS A 137 25.66 0.57 -9.41
N HIS A 138 25.30 -0.35 -8.52
CA HIS A 138 25.77 -1.73 -8.56
C HIS A 138 25.41 -2.42 -9.89
N PRO A 139 26.29 -3.24 -10.49
CA PRO A 139 26.03 -3.90 -11.77
C PRO A 139 24.75 -4.75 -11.83
N ALA A 140 24.22 -5.17 -10.69
CA ALA A 140 22.95 -5.91 -10.57
C ALA A 140 21.73 -5.13 -11.11
N TRP A 141 21.79 -3.80 -11.19
CA TRP A 141 20.75 -3.00 -11.84
C TRP A 141 20.60 -3.32 -13.33
N ARG A 142 21.64 -3.88 -13.97
CA ARG A 142 21.63 -4.30 -15.39
C ARG A 142 21.15 -3.19 -16.33
N GLY A 143 21.59 -1.96 -16.07
CA GLY A 143 21.22 -0.76 -16.83
C GLY A 143 19.83 -0.21 -16.53
N MET A 144 19.08 -0.79 -15.59
CA MET A 144 17.84 -0.19 -15.09
C MET A 144 18.17 0.96 -14.14
N ASP A 145 17.64 2.14 -14.42
CA ASP A 145 17.84 3.32 -13.57
C ASP A 145 17.14 3.14 -12.21
N CYS A 146 17.89 3.32 -11.12
CA CYS A 146 17.41 3.05 -9.76
C CYS A 146 16.40 4.09 -9.28
N GLN A 147 16.56 5.36 -9.66
CA GLN A 147 15.61 6.43 -9.35
C GLN A 147 14.30 6.22 -10.08
N LEU A 148 14.35 5.80 -11.35
CA LEU A 148 13.17 5.49 -12.13
C LEU A 148 12.45 4.26 -11.56
N PHE A 149 13.18 3.23 -11.14
CA PHE A 149 12.59 2.08 -10.43
C PHE A 149 11.93 2.51 -9.12
N PHE A 150 12.59 3.35 -8.32
CA PHE A 150 12.04 3.86 -7.07
C PHE A 150 10.72 4.62 -7.29
N ASN A 151 10.72 5.61 -8.18
CA ASN A 151 9.56 6.46 -8.42
C ASN A 151 8.40 5.72 -9.09
N GLU A 152 8.69 4.96 -10.15
CA GLU A 152 7.64 4.37 -10.99
C GLU A 152 7.18 3.01 -10.49
N ARG A 153 7.99 2.26 -9.72
CA ARG A 153 7.62 0.94 -9.18
C ARG A 153 7.40 1.00 -7.67
N ILE A 154 8.44 1.30 -6.88
CA ILE A 154 8.35 1.25 -5.41
C ILE A 154 7.22 2.18 -4.93
N MET A 155 7.32 3.47 -5.22
CA MET A 155 6.34 4.46 -4.74
C MET A 155 4.95 4.22 -5.34
N ALA A 156 4.87 4.12 -6.67
CA ALA A 156 3.60 3.99 -7.36
C ALA A 156 2.84 2.70 -6.98
N ASP A 157 3.51 1.55 -7.02
CA ASP A 157 2.86 0.25 -6.77
C ASP A 157 2.52 0.09 -5.28
N ILE A 158 3.39 0.50 -4.34
CA ILE A 158 3.13 0.36 -2.89
C ILE A 158 1.96 1.27 -2.46
N ILE A 159 1.97 2.56 -2.82
CA ILE A 159 0.92 3.50 -2.43
C ILE A 159 -0.42 3.10 -3.04
N ALA A 160 -0.44 2.75 -4.33
CA ALA A 160 -1.67 2.32 -5.01
C ALA A 160 -2.24 1.05 -4.38
N THR A 161 -1.37 0.11 -4.00
CA THR A 161 -1.76 -1.15 -3.35
C THR A 161 -2.30 -0.91 -1.94
N TYR A 162 -1.64 -0.06 -1.16
CA TYR A 162 -2.07 0.27 0.19
C TYR A 162 -3.48 0.87 0.21
N TYR A 163 -3.73 1.91 -0.60
CA TYR A 163 -5.05 2.55 -0.68
C TYR A 163 -6.06 1.80 -1.55
N ALA A 164 -5.70 0.67 -2.16
CA ALA A 164 -6.67 -0.25 -2.76
C ALA A 164 -7.34 -1.14 -1.70
N HIS A 165 -6.67 -1.45 -0.60
CA HIS A 165 -7.17 -2.38 0.41
C HIS A 165 -8.17 -1.72 1.37
N PRO A 166 -9.33 -2.32 1.68
CA PRO A 166 -10.37 -1.69 2.49
C PRO A 166 -9.92 -1.29 3.91
N THR A 167 -8.95 -1.99 4.50
CA THR A 167 -8.40 -1.63 5.81
C THR A 167 -7.88 -0.18 5.84
N SER A 168 -7.15 0.27 4.81
CA SER A 168 -6.60 1.63 4.76
C SER A 168 -7.67 2.70 4.58
N TRP A 169 -8.84 2.35 4.06
CA TRP A 169 -9.93 3.30 3.86
C TRP A 169 -10.46 3.86 5.18
N ASN A 170 -10.38 3.08 6.24
CA ASN A 170 -10.82 3.49 7.57
C ASN A 170 -10.00 4.67 8.12
N GLU A 171 -8.70 4.76 7.80
CA GLU A 171 -7.81 5.80 8.34
C GLU A 171 -8.05 7.18 7.70
N ILE A 172 -8.47 7.18 6.42
CA ILE A 172 -8.77 8.39 5.64
C ILE A 172 -10.27 8.66 5.55
N GLY A 173 -11.10 7.85 6.22
CA GLY A 173 -12.55 7.98 6.21
C GLY A 173 -13.19 7.73 4.85
N PHE A 174 -12.50 7.03 3.94
CA PHE A 174 -13.02 6.77 2.61
C PHE A 174 -14.25 5.85 2.69
N GLY A 175 -15.33 6.29 2.04
CA GLY A 175 -16.62 5.63 2.08
C GLY A 175 -16.71 4.32 1.29
N GLY A 176 -15.65 3.97 0.54
CA GLY A 176 -15.65 2.92 -0.46
C GLY A 176 -16.04 3.42 -1.86
N PRO A 177 -16.10 2.52 -2.86
CA PRO A 177 -16.42 2.90 -4.23
C PRO A 177 -17.76 3.62 -4.35
N ALA A 178 -17.87 4.56 -5.30
CA ALA A 178 -19.09 5.33 -5.52
C ALA A 178 -20.27 4.46 -5.99
N SER A 179 -20.03 3.36 -6.71
CA SER A 179 -21.11 2.50 -7.20
C SER A 179 -21.75 1.67 -6.07
N PRO A 180 -23.08 1.52 -6.03
CA PRO A 180 -24.07 2.03 -6.98
C PRO A 180 -24.66 3.40 -6.60
N ARG A 181 -24.33 3.92 -5.40
CA ARG A 181 -25.08 5.02 -4.76
C ARG A 181 -24.69 6.41 -5.24
N GLY A 182 -23.43 6.59 -5.64
CA GLY A 182 -22.77 7.86 -5.91
C GLY A 182 -22.39 8.62 -4.63
N TYR A 183 -21.43 9.52 -4.74
CA TYR A 183 -21.20 10.60 -3.77
C TYR A 183 -22.02 11.81 -4.23
N VAL A 184 -23.00 12.24 -3.43
CA VAL A 184 -23.97 13.27 -3.86
C VAL A 184 -23.62 14.63 -3.27
N ARG A 185 -22.99 14.66 -2.10
CA ARG A 185 -22.68 15.90 -1.36
C ARG A 185 -21.21 16.32 -1.51
N MET A 186 -20.84 16.71 -2.73
CA MET A 186 -19.46 17.07 -3.09
C MET A 186 -19.02 18.51 -2.69
N GLN A 187 -19.82 19.23 -1.90
CA GLN A 187 -19.48 20.59 -1.46
C GLN A 187 -18.53 20.53 -0.24
N ASN A 188 -17.69 21.55 -0.07
CA ASN A 188 -16.78 21.65 1.08
C ASN A 188 -17.55 21.51 2.40
N ASN A 189 -17.00 20.72 3.34
CA ASN A 189 -17.59 20.41 4.64
C ASN A 189 -19.01 19.83 4.56
N ARG A 190 -19.39 19.22 3.43
CA ARG A 190 -20.56 18.37 3.32
C ARG A 190 -20.13 16.91 3.23
N ARG A 191 -21.01 16.04 3.70
CA ARG A 191 -20.87 14.59 3.62
C ARG A 191 -22.25 13.98 3.48
N ASP A 192 -22.31 12.85 2.81
CA ASP A 192 -23.43 11.96 2.84
C ASP A 192 -23.58 11.29 4.22
N PRO A 193 -24.81 10.94 4.65
CA PRO A 193 -25.05 10.35 5.97
C PRO A 193 -24.27 9.05 6.22
N TRP A 194 -23.91 8.35 5.14
CA TRP A 194 -23.16 7.09 5.13
C TRP A 194 -21.63 7.29 5.03
N GLU A 195 -21.15 8.54 5.03
CA GLU A 195 -19.73 8.86 5.18
C GLU A 195 -19.40 9.09 6.67
N PRO A 196 -18.22 8.64 7.14
CA PRO A 196 -17.84 8.79 8.53
C PRO A 196 -17.54 10.25 8.89
N VAL A 197 -17.48 10.52 10.19
CA VAL A 197 -17.11 11.84 10.73
C VAL A 197 -15.69 11.77 11.27
N GLU A 198 -14.87 12.75 10.89
CA GLU A 198 -13.53 12.93 11.46
C GLU A 198 -13.62 13.49 12.88
N ALA A 199 -12.80 12.99 13.78
CA ALA A 199 -12.72 13.49 15.14
C ALA A 199 -11.85 14.75 15.24
N GLY A 200 -12.37 15.79 15.88
CA GLY A 200 -11.58 16.92 16.41
C GLY A 200 -11.01 16.61 17.80
N PRO A 201 -9.92 17.28 18.24
CA PRO A 201 -9.27 16.98 19.52
C PRO A 201 -10.26 16.99 20.69
N GLY A 202 -10.38 15.87 21.41
CA GLY A 202 -11.27 15.73 22.58
C GLY A 202 -12.71 15.27 22.26
N ASP A 203 -13.07 15.12 20.99
CA ASP A 203 -14.40 14.64 20.55
C ASP A 203 -14.42 13.11 20.25
N GLU A 204 -13.31 12.38 20.43
CA GLU A 204 -13.13 11.01 19.92
C GLU A 204 -14.25 10.04 20.32
N GLU A 205 -14.63 10.02 21.60
CA GLU A 205 -15.65 9.10 22.11
C GLU A 205 -17.06 9.43 21.57
N LYS A 206 -17.37 10.71 21.42
CA LYS A 206 -18.63 11.17 20.82
C LYS A 206 -18.68 10.81 19.33
N ILE A 207 -17.56 10.93 18.63
CA ILE A 207 -17.45 10.59 17.20
C ILE A 207 -17.49 9.08 17.01
N ARG A 208 -16.86 8.30 17.89
CA ARG A 208 -16.94 6.83 17.90
C ARG A 208 -18.39 6.35 17.90
N ARG A 209 -19.22 6.87 18.80
CA ARG A 209 -20.65 6.54 18.85
C ARG A 209 -21.41 6.89 17.57
N LYS A 210 -21.04 7.99 16.90
CA LYS A 210 -21.65 8.37 15.61
C LYS A 210 -21.23 7.42 14.49
N ASN A 211 -19.94 7.11 14.40
CA ASN A 211 -19.37 6.31 13.33
C ASN A 211 -19.77 4.82 13.40
N GLN A 212 -20.06 4.29 14.60
CA GLN A 212 -20.59 2.93 14.79
C GLN A 212 -21.90 2.65 14.02
N HIS A 213 -22.65 3.70 13.65
CA HIS A 213 -23.90 3.58 12.91
C HIS A 213 -23.76 3.83 11.41
N VAL A 214 -22.54 4.04 10.89
CA VAL A 214 -22.29 4.39 9.48
C VAL A 214 -22.40 3.16 8.57
N ARG A 215 -23.55 3.10 7.88
CA ARG A 215 -24.12 2.09 6.96
C ARG A 215 -23.93 2.25 5.44
#